data_AF-A0A3N4LIV9-F1
#
_entry.id   AF-A0A3N4LIV9-F1
#
_cell.length_a   1.000
_cell.length_b   1.000
_cell.length_c   1.000
_cell.angle_alpha   90.00
_cell.angle_beta   90.00
_cell.angle_gamma   90.00
#
_symmetry.space_group_name_H-M   'P 1'
#
loop_
_entity.id
_entity.type
_entity.pdbx_description
1 polymer ?
#
loop_
_entity_poly.entity_id
_entity_poly.type
_entity_poly.pdbx_seq_one_letter_code
_entity_poly.pdbx_strand_id
1 'polypeptide(L)' 'MREGVDDLRDDVKIPILYGVSAMGTKLCFYKYTEDTGRLEPELILGHTKFVVDTAPRDRWEFDVLTDEGERKLR' A
#
# COMPACT_ATOMS: atom_id res chain seq x y z
N MET A 1 16.43 4.94 8.36
CA MET A 1 15.86 3.70 7.79
C MET A 1 14.36 3.83 7.93
N ARG A 2 13.60 3.76 6.83
CA ARG A 2 12.13 3.85 6.87
C ARG A 2 11.63 2.42 7.07
N GLU A 3 10.85 2.18 8.11
CA GLU A 3 10.24 0.87 8.32
C GLU A 3 9.15 0.67 7.26
N GLY A 4 9.27 -0.39 6.48
CA GLY A 4 8.32 -0.79 5.45
C GLY A 4 7.28 -1.77 5.97
N VAL A 5 6.33 -2.17 5.12
CA VAL A 5 5.37 -3.22 5.48
C VAL A 5 6.07 -4.56 5.80
N ASP A 6 7.26 -4.77 5.22
CA ASP A 6 8.07 -5.97 5.44
C ASP A 6 8.53 -6.06 6.90
N ASP A 7 8.87 -4.92 7.51
CA ASP A 7 9.30 -4.85 8.91
C ASP A 7 8.15 -5.12 9.88
N LEU A 8 6.89 -4.99 9.43
CA LEU A 8 5.70 -5.27 10.23
C LEU A 8 5.27 -6.74 10.16
N ARG A 9 5.80 -7.54 9.24
CA ARG A 9 5.31 -8.92 8.98
C ARG A 9 5.35 -9.81 10.21
N ASP A 10 6.43 -9.73 10.98
CA ASP A 10 6.63 -10.57 12.17
C ASP A 10 5.65 -10.20 13.32
N ASP A 11 5.14 -8.96 13.29
CA ASP A 11 4.21 -8.44 14.29
C ASP A 11 2.74 -8.62 13.92
N VAL A 12 2.42 -8.95 12.67
CA VAL A 12 1.04 -9.18 12.22
C VAL A 12 0.48 -10.44 12.88
N LYS A 13 -0.52 -10.28 13.76
CA LYS A 13 -1.23 -11.39 14.43
C LYS A 13 -2.61 -11.67 13.83
N ILE A 14 -2.92 -11.10 12.67
CA ILE A 14 -4.21 -11.25 11.98
C ILE A 14 -4.00 -11.87 10.58
N PRO A 15 -4.92 -12.71 10.09
CA PRO A 15 -4.73 -13.41 8.81
C PRO A 15 -4.60 -12.47 7.61
N ILE A 16 -5.27 -11.31 7.65
CA ILE A 16 -5.23 -10.30 6.60
C ILE A 16 -5.04 -8.93 7.26
N LEU A 17 -3.98 -8.24 6.88
CA LEU A 17 -3.75 -6.84 7.22
C LEU A 17 -4.09 -5.96 6.00
N TYR A 18 -5.11 -5.11 6.16
CA TYR A 18 -5.39 -4.06 5.19
C TYR A 18 -4.66 -2.78 5.60
N GLY A 19 -4.03 -2.13 4.62
CA GLY A 19 -3.33 -0.86 4.81
C GLY A 19 -3.80 0.18 3.80
N VAL A 20 -3.59 1.46 4.11
CA VAL A 20 -3.86 2.55 3.17
C VAL A 20 -2.76 3.60 3.26
N SER A 21 -2.32 4.11 2.12
CA SER A 21 -1.55 5.34 2.02
C SER A 21 -2.41 6.42 1.38
N ALA A 22 -2.26 7.66 1.83
CA ALA A 22 -3.02 8.80 1.33
C ALA A 22 -2.07 9.93 0.91
N MET A 23 -2.35 10.53 -0.25
CA MET A 23 -1.69 11.74 -0.73
C MET A 23 -2.74 12.69 -1.30
N GLY A 24 -3.09 13.72 -0.52
CA GLY A 24 -4.20 14.60 -0.86
C GLY A 24 -5.52 13.81 -0.95
N THR A 25 -6.16 13.84 -2.12
CA THR A 25 -7.43 13.13 -2.38
C THR A 25 -7.21 11.70 -2.86
N LYS A 26 -5.97 11.34 -3.19
CA LYS A 26 -5.66 10.04 -3.78
C LYS A 26 -5.24 9.02 -2.73
N LEU A 27 -5.81 7.83 -2.81
CA LEU A 27 -5.55 6.72 -1.90
C LEU A 27 -4.89 5.55 -2.65
N CYS A 28 -4.06 4.81 -1.93
CA CYS A 28 -3.53 3.53 -2.34
C CYS A 28 -3.84 2.51 -1.25
N PHE A 29 -4.55 1.45 -1.62
CA PHE A 29 -4.91 0.38 -0.70
C PHE A 29 -3.93 -0.78 -0.80
N TYR A 30 -3.64 -1.37 0.35
CA TYR A 30 -2.76 -2.51 0.49
C TYR A 30 -3.50 -3.65 1.16
N LYS A 31 -3.19 -4.87 0.75
CA LYS A 31 -3.61 -6.10 1.39
C LYS A 31 -2.38 -6.97 1.60
N TYR A 32 -2.08 -7.27 2.85
CA TYR A 32 -1.11 -8.28 3.23
C TYR A 32 -1.85 -9.52 3.73
N THR A 33 -1.50 -10.69 3.19
CA THR A 33 -2.05 -11.98 3.60
C THR A 33 -0.97 -12.77 4.31
N GLU A 34 -1.16 -13.06 5.59
CA GLU A 34 -0.11 -13.60 6.47
C GLU A 34 0.31 -15.02 6.06
N ASP A 35 -0.66 -15.86 5.69
CA ASP A 35 -0.45 -17.26 5.28
C ASP A 35 0.56 -17.46 4.13
N THR A 36 0.64 -16.49 3.23
CA THR A 36 1.40 -16.51 1.99
C THR A 36 2.49 -15.44 1.98
N GLY A 37 2.49 -14.53 2.95
CA GLY A 37 3.32 -13.32 2.96
C GLY A 37 3.05 -12.37 1.79
N ARG A 38 1.95 -12.56 1.04
CA ARG A 38 1.67 -11.82 -0.19
C ARG A 38 1.19 -10.42 0.14
N LEU A 39 1.83 -9.43 -0.47
CA LEU A 39 1.43 -8.01 -0.42
C LEU A 39 0.87 -7.58 -1.77
N GLU A 40 -0.30 -6.93 -1.76
CA GLU A 40 -0.96 -6.40 -2.94
C GLU A 40 -1.29 -4.92 -2.74
N PRO A 41 -0.89 -4.00 -3.63
CA PRO A 41 0.02 -4.22 -4.75
C PRO A 41 1.42 -4.64 -4.27
N GLU A 42 2.20 -5.30 -5.14
CA GLU A 42 3.53 -5.82 -4.81
C GLU A 42 4.46 -4.75 -4.22
N LEU A 43 5.48 -5.16 -3.46
CA LEU A 43 6.47 -4.23 -2.93
C LEU A 43 7.18 -3.48 -4.06
N ILE A 44 7.43 -2.18 -3.88
CA ILE A 44 8.32 -1.44 -4.78
C ILE A 44 9.73 -1.88 -4.45
N LEU A 45 10.39 -2.56 -5.39
CA LEU A 45 11.78 -2.96 -5.21
C LEU A 45 12.66 -1.71 -5.13
N GLY A 46 13.45 -1.62 -4.06
CA GLY A 46 14.47 -0.59 -3.93
C GLY A 46 15.54 -0.72 -5.02
N HIS A 47 16.22 0.39 -5.34
CA HIS A 47 17.33 0.40 -6.29
C HIS A 47 18.64 0.60 -5.54
N THR A 48 19.66 -0.21 -5.85
CA THR A 48 20.95 -0.22 -5.13
C THR A 48 21.77 1.06 -5.31
N LYS A 49 21.56 1.77 -6.42
CA LYS A 49 22.31 2.99 -6.78
C LYS A 49 21.51 4.28 -6.74
N PHE A 50 20.18 4.19 -6.59
CA PHE A 50 19.29 5.36 -6.68
C PHE A 50 18.27 5.31 -5.55
N VAL A 51 18.00 6.46 -4.95
CA VAL A 51 16.88 6.58 -4.03
C VAL A 51 15.59 6.60 -4.85
N VAL A 52 14.91 5.47 -4.90
CA VAL A 52 13.57 5.34 -5.49
C VAL A 52 12.53 5.35 -4.38
N ASP A 53 12.31 6.52 -3.80
CA ASP A 53 11.26 6.73 -2.77
C ASP A 53 9.92 7.18 -3.39
N THR A 54 9.74 6.91 -4.69
CA THR A 54 8.55 7.33 -5.44
C THR A 54 7.65 6.13 -5.71
N ALA A 55 6.47 6.13 -5.09
CA ALA A 55 5.42 5.19 -5.44
C ALA A 55 4.92 5.44 -6.89
N PRO A 56 4.80 4.38 -7.72
CA PRO A 56 4.26 4.51 -9.08
C PRO A 56 2.90 5.22 -9.09
N ARG A 57 2.66 6.06 -10.11
CA ARG A 57 1.42 6.85 -10.22
C ARG A 57 0.16 5.98 -10.17
N ASP A 58 0.22 4.83 -10.82
CA ASP A 58 -0.91 3.90 -10.96
C ASP A 58 -1.32 3.27 -9.62
N ARG A 59 -0.50 3.39 -8.56
CA ARG A 59 -0.91 2.98 -7.20
C ARG A 59 -1.92 3.92 -6.57
N TRP A 60 -1.99 5.16 -7.06
CA TRP A 60 -2.85 6.23 -6.55
C TRP A 60 -4.10 6.40 -7.41
N GLU A 61 -4.62 5.32 -7.99
CA GLU A 61 -5.78 5.38 -8.89
C GLU A 61 -7.08 5.75 -8.17
N PHE A 62 -7.15 5.55 -6.86
CA PHE A 62 -8.34 5.85 -6.10
C PHE A 62 -8.40 7.33 -5.73
N ASP A 63 -9.46 8.05 -6.13
CA ASP A 63 -9.68 9.44 -5.74
C ASP A 63 -10.99 9.60 -4.99
N VAL A 64 -10.91 9.95 -3.70
CA VAL A 64 -12.07 10.05 -2.81
C VAL A 64 -13.04 11.15 -3.21
N LEU A 65 -12.61 12.16 -3.97
CA LEU A 65 -13.49 13.24 -4.43
C LEU A 65 -14.26 12.89 -5.70
N THR A 66 -14.01 11.72 -6.31
CA THR A 66 -14.83 11.23 -7.42
C THR A 66 -16.04 10.45 -6.88
N ASP A 67 -17.17 10.50 -7.59
CA ASP A 67 -18.37 9.73 -7.22
C ASP A 67 -18.07 8.22 -7.14
N GLU A 68 -17.17 7.72 -7.98
CA GLU A 68 -16.73 6.32 -7.91
C GLU A 68 -15.94 6.03 -6.63
N GLY A 69 -15.01 6.92 -6.26
CA GLY A 69 -14.22 6.78 -5.05
C GLY A 69 -15.08 6.89 -3.77
N GLU A 70 -15.98 7.87 -3.70
CA GLU A 70 -16.91 7.98 -2.56
C GLU A 70 -17.75 6.71 -2.40
N ARG A 71 -18.32 6.20 -3.49
CA ARG A 71 -19.14 4.99 -3.48
C ARG A 71 -18.37 3.74 -3.07
N LYS A 72 -17.08 3.64 -3.40
CA LYS A 72 -16.23 2.49 -3.02
C LYS A 72 -15.83 2.52 -1.54
N LEU A 73 -15.95 3.66 -0.85
CA LEU A 73 -15.66 3.82 0.57
C LEU A 73 -16.90 3.75 1.48
N ARG A 74 -18.10 3.85 0.92
CA ARG A 74 -19.38 3.65 1.62
C ARG A 74 -19.68 2.17 1.84
#